data_AF-A0A956YCD4-F1
#
_entry.id   AF-A0A956YCD4-F1
#
_cell.length_a   1.000
_cell.length_b   1.000
_cell.length_c   1.000
_cell.angle_alpha   90.00
_cell.angle_beta   90.00
_cell.angle_gamma   90.00
#
_symmetry.space_group_name_H-M   'P 1'
#
loop_
_entity.id
_entity.type
_entity.pdbx_description
1 polymer ?
#
loop_
_entity_poly.entity_id
_entity_poly.type
_entity_poly.pdbx_seq_one_letter_code
_entity_poly.pdbx_strand_id
1 'polypeptide(L)'
;ETVLANLSQIVAILREDNSSVTILIAQLIPHTRGDHPSLKAFNEELTPWADSLTNSDSVIIVVDQASGFDPMVDTYDGVHPNESGDEKMAIVWFQALSDILP
;
A
#
# COMPACT_ATOMS: atom_id res chain seq x y z
N GLU A 1 15.07 13.47 0.86
CA GLU A 1 14.83 12.04 0.60
C GLU A 1 13.38 11.88 0.17
N THR A 2 13.07 11.04 -0.81
CA THR A 2 11.68 10.82 -1.28
C THR A 2 11.05 9.65 -0.51
N VAL A 3 9.71 9.57 -0.50
CA VAL A 3 8.99 8.44 0.13
C VAL A 3 9.43 7.10 -0.49
N LEU A 4 9.57 7.03 -1.82
CA LEU A 4 10.04 5.82 -2.51
C LEU A 4 11.47 5.42 -2.12
N ALA A 5 12.37 6.40 -1.91
CA ALA A 5 13.73 6.10 -1.45
C ALA A 5 13.74 5.49 -0.03
N ASN A 6 12.84 5.95 0.85
CA ASN A 6 12.67 5.37 2.17
C ASN A 6 12.08 3.95 2.09
N LEU A 7 11.09 3.73 1.21
CA LEU A 7 10.53 2.39 0.99
C LEU A 7 11.59 1.42 0.46
N SER A 8 12.46 1.84 -0.45
CA SER A 8 13.58 1.01 -0.93
C SER A 8 14.54 0.59 0.21
N GLN A 9 14.78 1.49 1.18
CA GLN A 9 15.58 1.15 2.37
C GLN A 9 14.88 0.14 3.26
N ILE A 10 13.56 0.28 3.47
CA ILE A 10 12.77 -0.70 4.23
C ILE A 10 12.83 -2.08 3.55
N VAL A 11 12.67 -2.14 2.22
CA VAL A 11 12.79 -3.39 1.45
C VAL A 11 14.17 -4.01 1.62
N ALA A 12 15.24 -3.21 1.59
CA ALA A 12 16.60 -3.70 1.80
C ALA A 12 16.77 -4.32 3.20
N ILE A 13 16.27 -3.65 4.25
CA ILE A 13 16.33 -4.15 5.63
C ILE A 13 15.53 -5.46 5.78
N LEU A 14 14.33 -5.55 5.20
CA LEU A 14 13.51 -6.76 5.27
C LEU A 14 14.19 -7.95 4.56
N ARG A 15 14.86 -7.71 3.42
CA ARG A 15 15.57 -8.74 2.66
C ARG A 15 16.90 -9.15 3.28
N GLU A 16 17.52 -8.28 4.08
CA GLU A 16 18.71 -8.61 4.87
C GLU A 16 18.37 -9.65 5.95
N ASP A 17 17.20 -9.52 6.59
CA ASP A 17 16.72 -10.47 7.60
C ASP A 17 16.16 -11.76 6.98
N ASN A 18 15.34 -11.63 5.93
CA ASN A 18 14.77 -12.75 5.19
C ASN A 18 14.84 -12.50 3.68
N SER A 19 15.83 -13.11 3.02
CA SER A 19 16.03 -12.97 1.58
C SER A 19 14.88 -13.49 0.72
N SER A 20 13.96 -14.27 1.32
CA SER A 20 12.77 -14.83 0.67
C SER A 20 11.44 -14.16 1.06
N VAL A 21 11.49 -13.00 1.73
CA VAL A 21 10.28 -12.32 2.22
C VAL A 21 9.38 -11.89 1.06
N THR A 22 8.08 -12.21 1.15
CA THR A 22 7.04 -11.58 0.32
C THR A 22 6.56 -10.30 1.00
N ILE A 23 6.56 -9.19 0.28
CA ILE A 23 6.20 -7.87 0.81
C ILE A 23 4.91 -7.43 0.13
N LEU A 24 3.86 -7.23 0.91
CA LEU A 24 2.66 -6.54 0.44
C LEU A 24 2.77 -5.06 0.82
N ILE A 25 2.52 -4.16 -0.13
CA ILE A 25 2.56 -2.72 0.10
C ILE A 25 1.25 -2.08 -0.38
N ALA A 26 0.63 -1.29 0.49
CA ALA A 26 -0.62 -0.62 0.14
C ALA A 26 -0.37 0.64 -0.70
N GLN A 27 -1.19 0.82 -1.74
CA GLN A 27 -1.54 2.18 -2.17
C GLN A 27 -2.26 2.90 -1.03
N LEU A 28 -2.12 4.21 -0.96
CA LEU A 28 -2.79 5.02 0.05
C LEU A 28 -4.28 5.20 -0.30
N ILE A 29 -5.14 5.10 0.70
CA ILE A 29 -6.56 5.50 0.58
C ILE A 29 -6.66 7.00 0.22
N PRO A 30 -7.69 7.43 -0.52
CA PRO A 30 -7.95 8.85 -0.74
C PRO A 30 -8.30 9.56 0.59
N HIS A 31 -8.12 10.87 0.62
CA HIS A 31 -8.53 11.74 1.74
C HIS A 31 -9.14 13.05 1.22
N THR A 32 -9.86 13.77 2.07
CA THR A 32 -10.51 15.04 1.74
C THR A 32 -9.68 16.27 2.10
N ARG A 33 -8.55 16.08 2.79
CA ARG A 33 -7.65 17.19 3.11
C ARG A 33 -6.95 17.71 1.85
N GLY A 34 -6.97 19.01 1.63
CA GLY A 34 -6.32 19.66 0.48
C GLY A 34 -4.82 19.87 0.63
N ASP A 35 -4.22 19.45 1.75
CA ASP A 35 -2.82 19.69 2.11
C ASP A 35 -1.84 18.65 1.53
N HIS A 36 -2.34 17.57 0.92
CA HIS A 36 -1.51 16.51 0.33
C HIS A 36 -1.94 16.12 -1.10
N PRO A 37 -1.80 17.03 -2.09
CA PRO A 37 -2.17 16.75 -3.48
C PRO A 37 -1.30 15.66 -4.15
N SER A 38 -0.17 15.29 -3.55
CA SER A 38 0.79 14.32 -4.09
C SER A 38 0.37 12.86 -3.92
N LEU A 39 -0.72 12.56 -3.18
CA LEU A 39 -1.11 11.18 -2.87
C LEU A 39 -1.43 10.37 -4.13
N LYS A 40 -2.18 10.96 -5.08
CA LYS A 40 -2.51 10.28 -6.34
C LYS A 40 -1.27 9.95 -7.15
N ALA A 41 -0.35 10.92 -7.29
CA ALA A 41 0.91 10.72 -8.00
C ALA A 41 1.77 9.64 -7.33
N PHE A 42 1.82 9.63 -6.00
CA PHE A 42 2.53 8.59 -5.24
C PHE A 42 1.95 7.19 -5.51
N ASN A 43 0.62 7.02 -5.48
CA ASN A 43 -0.01 5.73 -5.80
C ASN A 43 0.30 5.26 -7.23
N GLU A 44 0.35 6.19 -8.20
CA GLU A 44 0.71 5.91 -9.59
C GLU A 44 2.19 5.48 -9.74
N GLU A 45 3.09 6.03 -8.91
CA GLU A 45 4.51 5.66 -8.90
C GLU A 45 4.81 4.34 -8.16
N LEU A 46 3.89 3.88 -7.30
CA LEU A 46 4.14 2.73 -6.44
C LEU A 46 4.27 1.41 -7.23
N THR A 47 3.49 1.22 -8.29
CA THR A 47 3.58 0.03 -9.15
C THR A 47 4.91 -0.04 -9.91
N PRO A 48 5.32 0.99 -10.68
CA PRO A 48 6.64 0.99 -11.31
C PRO A 48 7.80 0.82 -10.32
N TRP A 49 7.69 1.40 -9.12
CA TRP A 49 8.68 1.22 -8.06
C TRP A 49 8.75 -0.24 -7.59
N ALA A 50 7.62 -0.88 -7.29
CA ALA A 50 7.58 -2.27 -6.85
C ALA A 50 8.12 -3.22 -7.93
N ASP A 51 7.74 -3.00 -9.19
CA ASP A 51 8.21 -3.77 -10.35
C ASP A 51 9.73 -3.68 -10.54
N SER A 52 10.33 -2.53 -10.20
CA SER A 52 11.79 -2.34 -10.28
C SER A 52 12.59 -3.12 -9.22
N LEU A 53 11.93 -3.54 -8.13
CA LEU A 53 12.57 -4.18 -6.98
C LEU A 53 12.16 -5.64 -6.79
N THR A 54 11.00 -6.04 -7.28
CA THR A 54 10.46 -7.41 -7.20
C THR A 54 11.36 -8.39 -7.96
N ASN A 55 11.53 -9.60 -7.43
CA ASN A 55 12.26 -10.68 -8.10
C ASN A 55 11.70 -12.05 -7.68
N SER A 56 12.26 -13.14 -8.23
CA SER A 56 11.77 -14.50 -7.98
C SER A 56 11.89 -14.96 -6.52
N ASP A 57 12.87 -14.43 -5.79
CA ASP A 57 13.15 -14.87 -4.42
C ASP A 57 12.34 -14.04 -3.41
N SER A 58 12.12 -12.75 -3.69
CA SER A 58 11.37 -11.83 -2.83
C SER A 58 10.41 -10.97 -3.66
N VAL A 59 9.16 -11.41 -3.70
CA VAL A 59 8.08 -10.74 -4.45
C VAL A 59 7.55 -9.54 -3.68
N ILE A 60 7.37 -8.41 -4.37
CA ILE A 60 6.66 -7.24 -3.85
C ILE A 60 5.32 -7.13 -4.58
N ILE A 61 4.23 -7.05 -3.82
CA ILE A 61 2.85 -6.99 -4.33
C ILE A 61 2.24 -5.66 -3.90
N VAL A 62 1.82 -4.85 -4.88
CA VAL A 62 1.08 -3.61 -4.62
C VAL A 62 -0.39 -3.96 -4.41
N VAL A 63 -0.94 -3.53 -3.27
CA VAL A 63 -2.33 -3.75 -2.87
C VAL A 63 -3.11 -2.45 -3.06
N ASP A 64 -4.06 -2.46 -3.99
CA ASP A 64 -4.91 -1.30 -4.27
C ASP A 64 -5.96 -1.11 -3.18
N GLN A 65 -5.63 -0.28 -2.19
CA GLN A 65 -6.57 0.16 -1.15
C GLN A 65 -7.36 1.41 -1.56
N ALA A 66 -7.07 2.00 -2.72
CA ALA A 66 -7.66 3.27 -3.13
C ALA A 66 -8.98 3.08 -3.89
N SER A 67 -9.06 2.08 -4.75
CA SER A 67 -10.25 1.79 -5.55
C SER A 67 -11.45 1.41 -4.68
N GLY A 68 -12.55 2.14 -4.84
CA GLY A 68 -13.81 1.88 -4.11
C GLY A 68 -13.88 2.46 -2.69
N PHE A 69 -12.83 3.15 -2.24
CA PHE A 69 -12.81 3.89 -0.98
C PHE A 69 -13.35 5.31 -1.20
N ASP A 70 -14.36 5.71 -0.44
CA ASP A 70 -14.94 7.06 -0.47
C ASP A 70 -14.57 7.80 0.81
N PRO A 71 -13.67 8.80 0.76
CA PRO A 71 -13.18 9.43 1.98
C PRO A 71 -14.23 10.30 2.68
N MET A 72 -15.35 10.64 2.03
CA MET A 72 -16.48 11.33 2.69
C MET A 72 -17.36 10.39 3.50
N VAL A 73 -17.37 9.10 3.15
CA VAL A 73 -18.23 8.07 3.77
C VAL A 73 -17.43 7.17 4.71
N ASP A 74 -16.21 6.82 4.31
CA ASP A 74 -15.40 5.77 4.93
C ASP A 74 -14.36 6.32 5.92
N THR A 75 -14.34 7.62 6.19
CA THR A 75 -13.48 8.23 7.22
C THR A 75 -14.29 8.95 8.28
N TYR A 76 -13.72 9.15 9.47
CA TYR A 76 -14.36 9.96 10.53
C TYR A 76 -13.89 11.41 10.55
N ASP A 77 -12.76 11.74 9.91
CA ASP A 77 -12.16 13.09 9.90
C ASP A 77 -11.69 13.55 8.52
N GLY A 78 -12.03 12.79 7.47
CA GLY A 78 -11.56 13.05 6.11
C GLY A 78 -10.24 12.36 5.76
N VAL A 79 -9.59 11.63 6.69
CA VAL A 79 -8.33 10.91 6.45
C VAL A 79 -8.36 9.50 7.00
N HIS A 80 -8.73 9.35 8.27
CA HIS A 80 -8.61 8.10 8.99
C HIS A 80 -9.90 7.28 8.82
N PRO A 81 -9.79 5.99 8.45
CA PRO A 81 -10.95 5.15 8.25
C PRO A 81 -11.86 5.12 9.48
N ASN A 82 -13.17 5.06 9.23
CA ASN A 82 -14.16 4.63 10.21
C ASN A 82 -14.44 3.13 10.02
N GLU A 83 -15.41 2.57 10.75
CA GLU A 83 -15.77 1.15 10.67
C GLU A 83 -16.02 0.64 9.23
N SER A 84 -16.70 1.41 8.39
CA SER A 84 -16.94 1.07 6.98
C SER A 84 -15.64 1.06 6.17
N GLY A 85 -14.78 2.05 6.39
CA GLY A 85 -13.47 2.12 5.74
C GLY A 85 -12.54 0.99 6.17
N ASP A 86 -12.49 0.69 7.47
CA ASP A 86 -11.72 -0.42 8.02
C ASP A 86 -12.17 -1.76 7.44
N GLU A 87 -13.49 -1.99 7.34
CA GLU A 87 -14.03 -3.21 6.74
C GLU A 87 -13.63 -3.36 5.26
N LYS A 88 -13.73 -2.29 4.47
CA LYS A 88 -13.28 -2.29 3.07
C LYS A 88 -11.80 -2.61 2.96
N MET A 89 -10.96 -1.94 3.76
CA MET A 89 -9.52 -2.18 3.74
C MET A 89 -9.18 -3.61 4.16
N ALA A 90 -9.88 -4.15 5.15
CA ALA A 90 -9.70 -5.52 5.63
C ALA A 90 -10.05 -6.55 4.54
N ILE A 91 -11.13 -6.33 3.79
CA ILE A 91 -11.51 -7.22 2.67
C ILE A 91 -10.40 -7.25 1.61
N VAL A 92 -9.89 -6.09 1.20
CA VAL A 92 -8.83 -5.97 0.20
C VAL A 92 -7.53 -6.63 0.69
N TRP A 93 -7.15 -6.39 1.95
CA TRP A 93 -5.99 -7.04 2.57
C TRP A 93 -6.15 -8.55 2.63
N PHE A 94 -7.33 -9.02 3.04
CA PHE A 94 -7.60 -10.44 3.15
C PHE A 94 -7.49 -11.14 1.80
N GLN A 95 -8.02 -10.54 0.72
CA GLN A 95 -7.88 -11.07 -0.64
C GLN A 95 -6.41 -11.20 -1.05
N ALA A 96 -5.62 -10.12 -0.87
CA ALA A 96 -4.21 -10.12 -1.23
C ALA A 96 -3.39 -11.11 -0.41
N LEU A 97 -3.72 -11.30 0.88
CA LEU A 97 -3.10 -12.28 1.75
C LEU A 97 -3.52 -13.71 1.39
N SER A 98 -4.80 -13.95 1.14
CA SER A 98 -5.32 -15.31 0.85
C SER A 98 -4.72 -15.91 -0.40
N ASP A 99 -4.33 -15.08 -1.37
CA ASP A 99 -3.71 -15.54 -2.62
C ASP A 99 -2.27 -16.05 -2.44
N ILE A 100 -1.62 -15.71 -1.32
CA ILE A 100 -0.21 -16.05 -1.07
C ILE A 100 0.02 -16.90 0.18
N LEU A 101 -1.01 -17.13 0.99
CA LEU A 101 -0.95 -17.98 2.17
C LEU A 101 -1.19 -19.46 1.82
N PRO A 102 -0.57 -20.41 2.55
CA PRO A 102 -0.74 -21.85 2.32
C PRO A 102 -2.16 -22.38 2.54
#